data_AF-A0A510L8S7-F1
#
_entry.id   AF-A0A510L8S7-F1
#
_cell.length_a   1.000
_cell.length_b   1.000
_cell.length_c   1.000
_cell.angle_alpha   90.00
_cell.angle_beta   90.00
_cell.angle_gamma   90.00
#
_symmetry.space_group_name_H-M   'P 1'
#
loop_
_entity.id
_entity.type
_entity.pdbx_description
1 polymer ?
#
loop_
_entity_poly.entity_id
_entity_poly.type
_entity_poly.pdbx_seq_one_letter_code
_entity_poly.pdbx_strand_id
1 'polypeptide(L)'
;MLNKKLGLFLLFLFVFIIGCSKKESKEKEKKHDNVQNKTTKENVFSNNSIEKIIETFTKKSKENKISIGNFEKLVYENKNYYYAKIHSRGDAIYALDYSGISATSIFLKVSKVDGANLGIIENMVVNLIQVSDEKINDTEARAIYTKILASMREKELTSLLSYTNGIIYGIRIDSITGEFIFFARESENENAVTSIQNLKFNNKNEGTSEKIVNLKEKK
;
A
#
# COMPACT_ATOMS: atom_id res chain seq x y z
N MET A 1 -7.98 -11.50 75.60
CA MET A 1 -8.05 -11.36 74.13
C MET A 1 -9.50 -11.12 73.73
N LEU A 2 -9.84 -9.90 73.29
CA LEU A 2 -10.79 -9.59 72.21
C LEU A 2 -10.54 -8.12 71.84
N ASN A 3 -10.16 -7.86 70.58
CA ASN A 3 -9.56 -6.59 70.15
C ASN A 3 -10.56 -5.44 70.10
N LYS A 4 -10.12 -4.31 70.68
CA LYS A 4 -10.67 -2.95 70.52
C LYS A 4 -10.28 -2.41 69.15
N LYS A 5 -11.22 -1.78 68.42
CA LYS A 5 -11.04 -0.50 67.69
C LYS A 5 -12.31 -0.14 66.90
N LEU A 6 -13.37 0.14 67.66
CA LEU A 6 -14.33 1.18 67.32
C LEU A 6 -13.70 2.50 67.79
N GLY A 7 -13.47 3.44 66.89
CA GLY A 7 -13.04 4.80 67.24
C GLY A 7 -11.86 5.30 66.42
N LEU A 8 -12.15 6.15 65.43
CA LEU A 8 -11.56 7.49 65.35
C LEU A 8 -12.25 8.31 64.23
N PHE A 9 -12.98 9.36 64.64
CA PHE A 9 -13.15 10.65 63.94
C PHE A 9 -13.79 10.63 62.54
N LEU A 10 -15.01 11.11 62.23
CA LEU A 10 -15.98 12.00 62.89
C LEU A 10 -15.39 13.15 63.71
N LEU A 11 -14.43 13.87 63.13
CA LEU A 11 -14.22 15.28 63.37
C LEU A 11 -13.25 15.81 62.32
N PHE A 12 -13.74 16.57 61.33
CA PHE A 12 -13.21 17.88 60.97
C PHE A 12 -14.06 18.46 59.84
N LEU A 13 -15.15 19.06 60.33
CA LEU A 13 -15.89 20.17 59.75
C LEU A 13 -15.03 21.08 58.84
N PHE A 14 -15.64 21.49 57.72
CA PHE A 14 -15.74 22.89 57.30
C PHE A 14 -14.45 23.71 57.23
N VAL A 15 -13.75 23.63 56.09
CA VAL A 15 -13.14 24.79 55.40
C VAL A 15 -13.02 24.32 53.93
N PHE A 16 -13.72 24.86 52.92
CA PHE A 16 -13.65 26.21 52.42
C PHE A 16 -14.87 26.51 51.53
N ILE A 17 -15.51 27.62 51.83
CA ILE A 17 -16.42 28.36 50.97
C ILE A 17 -15.61 29.20 49.97
N ILE A 18 -16.06 29.17 48.71
CA ILE A 18 -16.09 30.28 47.74
C ILE A 18 -14.73 30.87 47.30
N GLY A 19 -14.30 30.46 46.10
CA GLY A 19 -13.42 31.22 45.23
C GLY A 19 -14.02 31.30 43.82
N CYS A 20 -14.72 32.40 43.54
CA CYS A 20 -15.38 32.72 42.28
C CYS A 20 -14.36 32.90 41.14
N SER A 21 -14.56 32.24 39.99
CA SER A 21 -14.29 32.86 38.68
C SER A 21 -14.95 32.09 37.55
N LYS A 22 -15.72 32.81 36.74
CA LYS A 22 -16.21 32.42 35.40
C LYS A 22 -15.14 31.65 34.64
N LYS A 23 -15.49 30.48 34.11
CA LYS A 23 -14.83 29.93 32.91
C LYS A 23 -15.89 29.58 31.90
N GLU A 24 -15.98 30.45 30.89
CA GLU A 24 -16.60 30.15 29.61
C GLU A 24 -16.14 28.79 29.10
N SER A 25 -17.10 28.05 28.57
CA SER A 25 -16.89 26.92 27.67
C SER A 25 -16.04 27.35 26.48
N LYS A 26 -14.72 27.14 26.58
CA LYS A 26 -13.88 27.04 25.38
C LYS A 26 -13.99 25.61 24.87
N GLU A 27 -14.95 25.43 23.98
CA GLU A 27 -14.90 24.44 22.92
C GLU A 27 -13.52 24.54 22.27
N LYS A 28 -12.61 23.64 22.64
CA LYS A 28 -11.33 23.49 21.95
C LYS A 28 -11.62 22.71 20.68
N GLU A 29 -12.01 23.44 19.64
CA GLU A 29 -11.97 22.99 18.27
C GLU A 29 -10.51 22.59 17.96
N LYS A 30 -10.22 21.28 18.00
CA LYS A 30 -8.96 20.72 17.50
C LYS A 30 -8.99 20.78 15.97
N LYS A 31 -8.67 21.94 15.41
CA LYS A 31 -8.23 22.07 14.01
C LYS A 31 -6.78 22.48 14.04
N HIS A 32 -5.85 21.51 13.95
CA HIS A 32 -4.48 21.71 13.42
C HIS A 32 -3.69 20.38 13.34
N ASP A 33 -4.29 19.27 12.85
CA ASP A 33 -3.56 18.00 12.61
C ASP A 33 -3.33 17.68 11.10
N ASN A 34 -3.80 18.54 10.18
CA ASN A 34 -3.82 18.20 8.75
C ASN A 34 -2.60 18.65 7.92
N VAL A 35 -1.77 19.57 8.42
CA VAL A 35 -0.67 20.12 7.61
C VAL A 35 0.63 19.34 7.82
N GLN A 36 0.89 18.88 9.05
CA GLN A 36 2.13 18.17 9.39
C GLN A 36 2.12 16.68 9.00
N ASN A 37 0.94 16.04 8.94
CA ASN A 37 0.80 14.67 8.43
C ASN A 37 0.87 14.58 6.90
N LYS A 38 0.65 15.68 6.18
CA LYS A 38 0.61 15.68 4.72
C LYS A 38 2.02 15.68 4.12
N THR A 39 2.94 16.45 4.69
CA THR A 39 4.35 16.51 4.26
C THR A 39 5.14 15.23 4.57
N THR A 40 4.74 14.43 5.58
CA THR A 40 5.34 13.11 5.85
C THR A 40 4.89 12.00 4.92
N LYS A 41 3.85 12.23 4.10
CA LYS A 41 3.21 11.23 3.24
C LYS A 41 3.34 11.50 1.74
N GLU A 42 3.96 12.60 1.31
CA GLU A 42 4.18 12.89 -0.13
C GLU A 42 5.04 11.81 -0.82
N ASN A 43 5.90 11.12 -0.08
CA ASN A 43 6.67 9.99 -0.59
C ASN A 43 5.82 8.74 -0.88
N VAL A 44 4.63 8.62 -0.29
CA VAL A 44 3.74 7.46 -0.46
C VAL A 44 2.92 7.63 -1.74
N PHE A 45 2.89 6.58 -2.56
CA PHE A 45 2.29 6.60 -3.91
C PHE A 45 0.84 7.11 -3.95
N SER A 46 0.02 6.79 -2.94
CA SER A 46 -1.40 7.16 -2.89
C SER A 46 -1.66 8.66 -2.75
N ASN A 47 -0.65 9.42 -2.30
CA ASN A 47 -0.72 10.88 -2.16
C ASN A 47 -0.20 11.62 -3.41
N ASN A 48 0.19 10.86 -4.44
CA ASN A 48 0.81 11.39 -5.65
C ASN A 48 -0.15 11.33 -6.85
N SER A 49 0.07 12.25 -7.81
CA SER A 49 -0.61 12.17 -9.10
C SER A 49 -0.14 10.94 -9.86
N ILE A 50 -0.93 10.48 -10.83
CA ILE A 50 -0.54 9.35 -11.66
C ILE A 50 0.77 9.61 -12.41
N GLU A 51 0.98 10.82 -12.91
CA GLU A 51 2.21 11.21 -13.61
C GLU A 51 3.43 11.07 -12.71
N LYS A 52 3.30 11.53 -11.45
CA LYS A 52 4.34 11.40 -10.43
C LYS A 52 4.65 9.94 -10.14
N ILE A 53 3.64 9.08 -9.97
CA ILE A 53 3.87 7.64 -9.71
C ILE A 53 4.53 6.96 -10.92
N ILE A 54 4.13 7.30 -12.15
CA ILE A 54 4.74 6.79 -13.38
C ILE A 54 6.21 7.25 -13.51
N GLU A 55 6.51 8.50 -13.15
CA GLU A 55 7.88 9.03 -13.10
C GLU A 55 8.71 8.25 -12.07
N THR A 56 8.17 8.01 -10.87
CA THR A 56 8.81 7.21 -9.83
C THR A 56 9.07 5.78 -10.29
N PHE A 57 8.09 5.12 -10.94
CA PHE A 57 8.30 3.81 -11.57
C PHE A 57 9.45 3.85 -12.57
N THR A 58 9.50 4.85 -13.44
CA THR A 58 10.54 4.98 -14.47
C THR A 58 11.92 5.15 -13.84
N LYS A 59 12.04 6.04 -12.85
CA LYS A 59 13.28 6.31 -12.13
C LYS A 59 13.77 5.09 -11.36
N LYS A 60 12.93 4.51 -10.50
CA LYS A 60 13.27 3.34 -9.67
C LYS A 60 13.58 2.11 -10.52
N SER A 61 12.81 1.87 -11.58
CA SER A 61 13.08 0.73 -12.46
C SER A 61 14.43 0.87 -13.15
N LYS A 62 14.82 2.08 -13.59
CA LYS A 62 16.16 2.34 -14.14
C LYS A 62 17.26 2.11 -13.10
N GLU A 63 17.11 2.62 -11.88
CA GLU A 63 18.05 2.41 -10.76
C GLU A 63 18.23 0.91 -10.47
N ASN A 64 17.13 0.15 -10.48
CA ASN A 64 17.10 -1.29 -10.24
C ASN A 64 17.37 -2.15 -11.48
N LYS A 65 17.76 -1.55 -12.61
CA LYS A 65 18.04 -2.23 -13.89
C LYS A 65 16.88 -3.07 -14.43
N ILE A 66 15.64 -2.64 -14.18
CA ILE A 66 14.41 -3.22 -14.70
C ILE A 66 13.95 -2.38 -15.90
N SER A 67 13.86 -3.01 -17.06
CA SER A 67 13.33 -2.35 -18.27
C SER A 67 11.81 -2.46 -18.29
N ILE A 68 11.11 -1.32 -18.28
CA ILE A 68 9.65 -1.25 -18.35
C ILE A 68 9.21 -0.52 -19.63
N GLY A 69 8.04 -0.92 -20.14
CA GLY A 69 7.36 -0.24 -21.22
C GLY A 69 6.69 1.06 -20.78
N ASN A 70 6.00 1.69 -21.73
CA ASN A 70 5.14 2.82 -21.39
C ASN A 70 3.91 2.33 -20.61
N PHE A 71 3.41 3.16 -19.71
CA PHE A 71 2.14 2.90 -19.07
C PHE A 71 0.99 3.07 -20.06
N GLU A 72 0.11 2.07 -20.09
CA GLU A 72 -1.13 2.07 -20.84
C GLU A 72 -2.30 2.05 -19.86
N LYS A 73 -3.39 2.74 -20.19
CA LYS A 73 -4.63 2.70 -19.42
C LYS A 73 -5.48 1.51 -19.86
N LEU A 74 -6.07 0.81 -18.90
CA LEU A 74 -6.99 -0.30 -19.11
C LEU A 74 -8.25 -0.08 -18.25
N VAL A 75 -9.43 -0.23 -18.82
CA VAL A 75 -10.70 -0.15 -18.07
C VAL A 75 -11.26 -1.55 -17.89
N TYR A 76 -11.47 -1.96 -16.64
CA TYR A 76 -11.98 -3.28 -16.27
C TYR A 76 -12.86 -3.16 -15.01
N GLU A 77 -14.04 -3.80 -14.99
CA GLU A 77 -14.99 -3.75 -13.87
C GLU A 77 -15.29 -2.31 -13.37
N ASN A 78 -15.44 -1.34 -14.28
CA ASN A 78 -15.61 0.09 -13.99
C ASN A 78 -14.46 0.74 -13.20
N LYS A 79 -13.29 0.11 -13.15
CA LYS A 79 -12.05 0.65 -12.57
C LYS A 79 -11.08 1.04 -13.67
N ASN A 80 -10.22 2.01 -13.35
CA ASN A 80 -9.15 2.43 -14.25
C ASN A 80 -7.84 1.83 -13.74
N TYR A 81 -7.26 0.95 -14.54
CA TYR A 81 -5.93 0.45 -14.33
C TYR A 81 -4.95 1.19 -15.23
N TYR A 82 -3.74 1.37 -14.73
CA TYR A 82 -2.62 1.82 -15.53
C TYR A 82 -1.52 0.81 -15.39
N TYR A 83 -0.99 0.27 -16.47
CA TYR A 83 -0.06 -0.84 -16.40
C TYR A 83 1.10 -0.67 -17.38
N ALA A 84 2.26 -1.21 -17.01
CA ALA A 84 3.45 -1.25 -17.85
C ALA A 84 3.98 -2.69 -17.90
N LYS A 85 4.28 -3.15 -19.12
CA LYS A 85 4.96 -4.43 -19.32
C LYS A 85 6.41 -4.34 -18.87
N ILE A 86 6.94 -5.41 -18.31
CA ILE A 86 8.35 -5.48 -17.94
C ILE A 86 9.11 -6.17 -19.08
N HIS A 87 9.91 -5.44 -19.86
CA HIS A 87 10.57 -5.98 -21.05
C HIS A 87 11.59 -7.07 -20.74
N SER A 88 12.22 -7.01 -19.57
CA SER A 88 13.09 -8.10 -19.11
C SER A 88 12.32 -9.39 -18.84
N ARG A 89 10.98 -9.36 -18.86
CA ARG A 89 10.12 -10.47 -18.51
C ARG A 89 8.70 -10.35 -19.13
N GLY A 90 8.50 -10.97 -20.29
CA GLY A 90 7.24 -10.86 -21.05
C GLY A 90 5.98 -11.37 -20.35
N ASP A 91 6.12 -12.17 -19.27
CA ASP A 91 5.06 -12.68 -18.41
C ASP A 91 4.85 -11.84 -17.13
N ALA A 92 5.42 -10.63 -17.05
CA ALA A 92 5.29 -9.76 -15.88
C ALA A 92 4.87 -8.33 -16.23
N ILE A 93 4.04 -7.75 -15.36
CA ILE A 93 3.53 -6.38 -15.47
C ILE A 93 3.54 -5.67 -14.12
N TYR A 94 3.79 -4.37 -14.15
CA TYR A 94 3.38 -3.47 -13.08
C TYR A 94 2.01 -2.89 -13.40
N ALA A 95 1.15 -2.76 -12.40
CA ALA A 95 -0.15 -2.11 -12.54
C ALA A 95 -0.46 -1.19 -11.36
N LEU A 96 -1.28 -0.18 -11.60
CA LEU A 96 -1.85 0.72 -10.60
C LEU A 96 -3.37 0.63 -10.71
N ASP A 97 -4.05 0.42 -9.59
CA ASP A 97 -5.48 0.69 -9.48
C ASP A 97 -5.67 2.17 -9.15
N TYR A 98 -6.42 2.86 -10.01
CA TYR A 98 -6.67 4.29 -9.90
C TYR A 98 -8.17 4.54 -9.80
N SER A 99 -8.60 5.00 -8.62
CA SER A 99 -10.01 5.24 -8.30
C SER A 99 -10.22 6.69 -7.90
N GLY A 100 -11.10 7.39 -8.61
CA GLY A 100 -11.34 8.81 -8.40
C GLY A 100 -10.10 9.65 -8.78
N ILE A 101 -9.42 10.19 -7.76
CA ILE A 101 -8.29 11.15 -7.91
C ILE A 101 -6.96 10.61 -7.39
N SER A 102 -6.91 9.37 -6.88
CA SER A 102 -5.70 8.79 -6.31
C SER A 102 -5.53 7.32 -6.67
N ALA A 103 -4.27 6.87 -6.64
CA ALA A 103 -3.96 5.45 -6.71
C ALA A 103 -4.33 4.79 -5.37
N THR A 104 -5.11 3.72 -5.43
CA THR A 104 -5.55 2.94 -4.26
C THR A 104 -4.64 1.76 -3.98
N SER A 105 -3.99 1.22 -5.02
CA SER A 105 -3.09 0.08 -4.93
C SER A 105 -2.13 0.05 -6.11
N ILE A 106 -0.94 -0.52 -5.89
CA ILE A 106 0.00 -0.87 -6.96
C ILE A 106 0.35 -2.35 -6.87
N PHE A 107 0.62 -2.95 -8.03
CA PHE A 107 0.73 -4.39 -8.21
C PHE A 107 1.93 -4.74 -9.08
N LEU A 108 2.57 -5.86 -8.75
CA LEU A 108 3.40 -6.65 -9.63
C LEU A 108 2.65 -7.96 -9.85
N LYS A 109 2.37 -8.29 -11.09
CA LYS A 109 1.74 -9.56 -11.47
C LYS A 109 2.68 -10.32 -12.40
N VAL A 110 2.96 -11.58 -12.07
CA VAL A 110 3.91 -12.46 -12.76
C VAL A 110 3.23 -13.79 -13.02
N SER A 111 2.99 -14.12 -14.28
CA SER A 111 2.20 -15.32 -14.63
C SER A 111 2.94 -16.64 -14.39
N LYS A 112 4.28 -16.65 -14.35
CA LYS A 112 5.06 -17.86 -14.07
C LYS A 112 6.15 -17.60 -13.03
N VAL A 113 6.26 -18.44 -12.01
CA VAL A 113 7.36 -18.41 -11.04
C VAL A 113 8.12 -19.74 -11.08
N ASP A 114 9.44 -19.69 -11.17
CA ASP A 114 10.30 -20.88 -11.12
C ASP A 114 11.67 -20.53 -10.50
N GLY A 115 12.44 -21.55 -10.12
CA GLY A 115 13.71 -21.36 -9.42
C GLY A 115 14.74 -20.53 -10.20
N ALA A 116 14.68 -20.53 -11.54
CA ALA A 116 15.61 -19.77 -12.37
C ALA A 116 15.33 -18.26 -12.34
N ASN A 117 14.13 -17.87 -11.92
CA ASN A 117 13.65 -16.51 -12.07
C ASN A 117 13.35 -15.77 -10.74
N LEU A 118 13.58 -16.45 -9.60
CA LEU A 118 13.35 -15.89 -8.26
C LEU A 118 14.10 -14.59 -8.00
N GLY A 119 15.40 -14.52 -8.33
CA GLY A 119 16.19 -13.31 -8.11
C GLY A 119 15.71 -12.11 -8.94
N ILE A 120 15.16 -12.37 -10.13
CA ILE A 120 14.56 -11.33 -10.97
C ILE A 120 13.24 -10.85 -10.37
N ILE A 121 12.38 -11.77 -9.90
CA ILE A 121 11.12 -11.42 -9.22
C ILE A 121 11.39 -10.64 -7.94
N GLU A 122 12.37 -11.03 -7.15
CA GLU A 122 12.78 -10.31 -5.95
C GLU A 122 13.12 -8.85 -6.28
N ASN A 123 13.93 -8.62 -7.32
CA ASN A 123 14.26 -7.25 -7.74
C ASN A 123 13.00 -6.47 -8.21
N MET A 124 12.05 -7.14 -8.89
CA MET A 124 10.80 -6.51 -9.28
C MET A 124 9.92 -6.14 -8.08
N VAL A 125 9.88 -6.97 -7.05
CA VAL A 125 9.16 -6.71 -5.80
C VAL A 125 9.81 -5.56 -5.05
N VAL A 126 11.15 -5.59 -4.89
CA VAL A 126 11.93 -4.53 -4.26
C VAL A 126 11.68 -3.19 -4.94
N ASN A 127 11.68 -3.16 -6.27
CA ASN A 127 11.36 -1.98 -7.04
C ASN A 127 9.94 -1.46 -6.74
N LEU A 128 8.94 -2.34 -6.68
CA LEU A 128 7.57 -1.93 -6.34
C LEU A 128 7.46 -1.36 -4.91
N ILE A 129 8.17 -1.94 -3.94
CA ILE A 129 8.21 -1.43 -2.57
C ILE A 129 8.82 -0.02 -2.54
N GLN A 130 9.92 0.21 -3.25
CA GLN A 130 10.53 1.55 -3.35
C GLN A 130 9.68 2.57 -4.11
N VAL A 131 8.83 2.11 -5.04
CA VAL A 131 7.84 2.97 -5.71
C VAL A 131 6.68 3.30 -4.79
N SER A 132 6.29 2.37 -3.92
CA SER A 132 5.20 2.57 -2.96
C SER A 132 5.53 3.68 -1.96
N ASP A 133 6.81 3.83 -1.62
CA ASP A 133 7.33 4.87 -0.75
C ASP A 133 8.77 5.21 -1.13
N GLU A 134 8.99 6.40 -1.69
CA GLU A 134 10.29 6.83 -2.22
C GLU A 134 11.41 6.91 -1.16
N LYS A 135 11.07 6.92 0.14
CA LYS A 135 12.06 6.93 1.23
C LYS A 135 12.63 5.54 1.53
N ILE A 136 11.93 4.48 1.12
CA ILE A 136 12.41 3.12 1.32
C ILE A 136 13.60 2.87 0.40
N ASN A 137 14.74 2.52 0.99
CA ASN A 137 15.95 2.14 0.26
C ASN A 137 15.97 0.64 -0.07
N ASP A 138 16.96 0.17 -0.85
CA ASP A 138 17.06 -1.24 -1.28
C ASP A 138 17.12 -2.21 -0.09
N THR A 139 17.97 -1.93 0.91
CA THR A 139 18.11 -2.77 2.11
C THR A 139 16.79 -2.91 2.85
N GLU A 140 16.07 -1.80 3.05
CA GLU A 140 14.79 -1.79 3.73
C GLU A 140 13.70 -2.51 2.91
N ALA A 141 13.65 -2.29 1.60
CA ALA A 141 12.71 -2.96 0.71
C ALA A 141 12.91 -4.49 0.71
N ARG A 142 14.17 -4.95 0.69
CA ARG A 142 14.50 -6.39 0.81
C ARG A 142 14.07 -6.93 2.16
N ALA A 143 14.31 -6.20 3.25
CA ALA A 143 13.89 -6.61 4.59
C ALA A 143 12.35 -6.71 4.70
N ILE A 144 11.61 -5.79 4.08
CA ILE A 144 10.14 -5.87 3.99
C ILE A 144 9.73 -7.14 3.25
N TYR A 145 10.31 -7.41 2.08
CA TYR A 145 9.99 -8.61 1.31
C TYR A 145 10.32 -9.90 2.06
N THR A 146 11.49 -9.98 2.70
CA THR A 146 11.88 -11.13 3.54
C THR A 146 10.89 -11.36 4.68
N LYS A 147 10.41 -10.30 5.34
CA LYS A 147 9.40 -10.43 6.41
C LYS A 147 8.08 -11.02 5.89
N ILE A 148 7.62 -10.60 4.72
CA ILE A 148 6.40 -11.11 4.09
C ILE A 148 6.57 -12.59 3.71
N LEU A 149 7.73 -12.98 3.18
CA LEU A 149 8.02 -14.37 2.85
C LEU A 149 8.11 -15.25 4.11
N ALA A 150 8.76 -14.75 5.17
CA ALA A 150 8.92 -15.48 6.42
C ALA A 150 7.60 -15.73 7.16
N SER A 151 6.59 -14.89 6.94
CA SER A 151 5.25 -15.09 7.50
C SER A 151 4.37 -16.04 6.69
N MET A 152 4.82 -16.51 5.52
CA MET A 152 4.09 -17.48 4.69
C MET A 152 4.30 -18.89 5.23
N ARG A 153 3.26 -19.52 5.76
CA ARG A 153 3.32 -20.91 6.25
C ARG A 153 3.28 -21.90 5.08
N GLU A 154 3.62 -23.16 5.37
CA GLU A 154 3.55 -24.24 4.39
C GLU A 154 2.14 -24.32 3.79
N LYS A 155 2.05 -24.33 2.45
CA LYS A 155 0.79 -24.37 1.66
C LYS A 155 -0.08 -23.10 1.74
N GLU A 156 0.37 -22.04 2.42
CA GLU A 156 -0.31 -20.74 2.30
C GLU A 156 0.01 -20.08 0.97
N LEU A 157 -1.03 -19.51 0.36
CA LEU A 157 -0.93 -18.81 -0.91
C LEU A 157 -1.00 -17.29 -0.73
N THR A 158 -1.06 -16.81 0.50
CA THR A 158 -1.17 -15.38 0.81
C THR A 158 -0.36 -15.03 2.05
N SER A 159 0.23 -13.85 2.04
CA SER A 159 0.92 -13.28 3.20
C SER A 159 0.79 -11.76 3.18
N LEU A 160 0.72 -11.14 4.36
CA LEU A 160 0.49 -9.70 4.53
C LEU A 160 1.45 -9.11 5.56
N LEU A 161 1.85 -7.86 5.35
CA LEU A 161 2.62 -7.06 6.28
C LEU A 161 2.11 -5.61 6.28
N SER A 162 1.51 -5.19 7.39
CA SER A 162 1.25 -3.76 7.66
C SER A 162 2.55 -3.10 8.10
N TYR A 163 2.96 -2.04 7.42
CA TYR A 163 4.22 -1.36 7.68
C TYR A 163 4.04 0.02 8.32
N THR A 164 5.11 0.56 8.89
CA THR A 164 5.08 1.81 9.69
C THR A 164 4.70 3.05 8.87
N ASN A 165 4.84 3.00 7.55
CA ASN A 165 4.40 4.06 6.64
C ASN A 165 2.89 4.02 6.30
N GLY A 166 2.14 3.08 6.88
CA GLY A 166 0.70 2.92 6.65
C GLY A 166 0.35 2.09 5.42
N ILE A 167 1.35 1.55 4.72
CA ILE A 167 1.15 0.65 3.57
C ILE A 167 1.03 -0.79 4.07
N ILE A 168 0.05 -1.50 3.54
CA ILE A 168 -0.09 -2.95 3.63
C ILE A 168 0.54 -3.56 2.38
N TYR A 169 1.61 -4.31 2.58
CA TYR A 169 2.24 -5.12 1.56
C TYR A 169 1.69 -6.54 1.60
N GLY A 170 1.66 -7.22 0.46
CA GLY A 170 1.26 -8.62 0.46
C GLY A 170 1.63 -9.39 -0.78
N ILE A 171 1.59 -10.71 -0.62
CA ILE A 171 1.70 -11.69 -1.69
C ILE A 171 0.37 -12.42 -1.79
N ARG A 172 -0.03 -12.72 -3.03
CA ARG A 172 -1.06 -13.70 -3.36
C ARG A 172 -0.57 -14.59 -4.50
N ILE A 173 -0.80 -15.89 -4.36
CA ILE A 173 -0.51 -16.90 -5.37
C ILE A 173 -1.83 -17.51 -5.79
N ASP A 174 -2.11 -17.50 -7.09
CA ASP A 174 -3.29 -18.15 -7.63
C ASP A 174 -3.11 -19.68 -7.57
N SER A 175 -4.05 -20.39 -6.92
CA SER A 175 -3.94 -21.82 -6.69
C SER A 175 -4.05 -22.68 -7.95
N ILE A 176 -4.62 -22.14 -9.03
CA ILE A 176 -4.92 -22.86 -10.26
C ILE A 176 -3.81 -22.64 -11.28
N THR A 177 -3.42 -21.39 -11.46
CA THR A 177 -2.47 -20.93 -12.49
C THR A 177 -1.04 -20.80 -11.97
N GLY A 178 -0.85 -20.70 -10.66
CA GLY A 178 0.44 -20.39 -10.05
C GLY A 178 0.90 -18.95 -10.25
N GLU A 179 0.01 -18.07 -10.72
CA GLU A 179 0.31 -16.64 -10.91
C GLU A 179 0.66 -15.98 -9.57
N PHE A 180 1.76 -15.23 -9.56
CA PHE A 180 2.24 -14.49 -8.39
C PHE A 180 1.83 -13.03 -8.49
N ILE A 181 1.24 -12.52 -7.42
CA ILE A 181 0.86 -11.12 -7.28
C ILE A 181 1.50 -10.58 -6.01
N PHE A 182 2.34 -9.56 -6.15
CA PHE A 182 2.75 -8.71 -5.05
C PHE A 182 1.98 -7.40 -5.10
N PHE A 183 1.55 -6.89 -3.96
CA PHE A 183 0.77 -5.65 -3.89
C PHE A 183 1.19 -4.74 -2.73
N ALA A 184 0.96 -3.45 -2.92
CA ALA A 184 1.02 -2.41 -1.90
C ALA A 184 -0.27 -1.59 -1.93
N ARG A 185 -0.91 -1.39 -0.77
CA ARG A 185 -2.20 -0.68 -0.62
C ARG A 185 -2.30 0.01 0.73
N GLU A 186 -3.07 1.09 0.84
CA GLU A 186 -3.37 1.75 2.14
C GLU A 186 -4.68 1.27 2.79
N SER A 187 -5.52 0.52 2.07
CA SER A 187 -6.81 0.03 2.57
C SER A 187 -6.80 -1.48 2.78
N GLU A 188 -7.48 -1.94 3.82
CA GLU A 188 -7.76 -3.37 4.06
C GLU A 188 -8.75 -3.97 3.04
N ASN A 189 -9.40 -3.16 2.20
CA ASN A 189 -10.27 -3.64 1.13
C ASN A 189 -9.50 -4.42 0.04
N GLU A 190 -9.79 -5.71 -0.10
CA GLU A 190 -9.10 -6.62 -1.03
C GLU A 190 -9.67 -6.65 -2.46
N ASN A 191 -10.75 -5.92 -2.74
CA ASN A 191 -11.42 -5.96 -4.04
C ASN A 191 -10.48 -5.59 -5.20
N ALA A 192 -9.52 -4.70 -4.98
CA ALA A 192 -8.51 -4.36 -5.98
C ALA A 192 -7.57 -5.54 -6.30
N VAL A 193 -7.15 -6.31 -5.27
CA VAL A 193 -6.29 -7.50 -5.40
C VAL A 193 -7.03 -8.63 -6.12
N THR A 194 -8.31 -8.82 -5.82
CA THR A 194 -9.12 -9.83 -6.52
C THR A 194 -9.37 -9.43 -7.99
N SER A 195 -9.71 -8.17 -8.27
CA SER A 195 -9.92 -7.71 -9.64
C SER A 195 -8.64 -7.83 -10.50
N ILE A 196 -7.45 -7.48 -9.97
CA ILE A 196 -6.19 -7.59 -10.73
C ILE A 196 -5.81 -9.05 -11.01
N GLN A 197 -6.14 -9.98 -10.11
CA GLN A 197 -5.90 -11.42 -10.31
C GLN A 197 -6.72 -11.95 -11.50
N ASN A 198 -7.98 -11.55 -11.60
CA ASN A 198 -8.86 -11.96 -12.70
C ASN A 198 -8.56 -11.23 -14.03
N LEU A 199 -7.88 -10.10 -13.97
CA LEU A 199 -7.56 -9.28 -15.14
C LEU A 199 -6.48 -9.92 -16.03
N LYS A 200 -6.76 -10.05 -17.33
CA LYS A 200 -5.80 -10.59 -18.30
C LYS A 200 -5.21 -9.48 -19.13
N PHE A 201 -3.90 -9.23 -18.97
CA PHE A 201 -3.17 -8.25 -19.77
C PHE A 201 -2.75 -8.86 -21.12
N ASN A 202 -3.73 -9.22 -21.95
CA ASN A 202 -3.49 -9.88 -23.24
C ASN A 202 -2.81 -8.94 -24.27
N ASN A 203 -2.02 -9.51 -25.17
CA ASN A 203 -1.42 -8.80 -26.31
C ASN A 203 -2.49 -8.49 -27.37
N LYS A 204 -3.22 -7.37 -27.26
CA LYS A 204 -4.02 -6.67 -28.30
C LYS A 204 -4.92 -7.46 -29.29
N ASN A 205 -4.97 -8.78 -29.26
CA ASN A 205 -5.51 -9.63 -30.34
C ASN A 205 -6.61 -10.60 -29.90
N GLU A 206 -7.06 -10.56 -28.64
CA GLU A 206 -8.23 -11.35 -28.20
C GLU A 206 -9.33 -10.39 -27.78
N GLY A 207 -10.50 -10.52 -28.42
CA GLY A 207 -11.66 -9.63 -28.32
C GLY A 207 -12.43 -9.74 -27.01
N THR A 208 -11.75 -9.62 -25.86
CA THR A 208 -12.39 -9.30 -24.58
C THR A 208 -12.53 -7.78 -24.47
N SER A 209 -13.62 -7.31 -23.83
CA SER A 209 -14.12 -5.93 -23.85
C SER A 209 -13.28 -4.92 -23.07
N GLU A 210 -11.95 -4.99 -23.19
CA GLU A 210 -11.02 -4.19 -22.42
C GLU A 210 -10.49 -3.05 -23.29
N LYS A 211 -10.91 -1.82 -22.98
CA LYS A 211 -10.52 -0.63 -23.75
C LYS A 211 -9.15 -0.13 -23.27
N ILE A 212 -8.11 -0.39 -24.06
CA ILE A 212 -6.75 0.14 -23.84
C ILE A 212 -6.64 1.56 -24.41
N VAL A 213 -6.14 2.51 -23.62
CA VAL A 213 -5.84 3.89 -24.07
C VAL A 213 -4.37 4.22 -23.80
N ASN A 214 -3.65 4.67 -24.84
CA ASN A 214 -2.24 5.01 -24.73
C ASN A 214 -2.04 6.42 -24.17
N LEU A 215 -1.23 6.57 -23.13
CA LEU A 215 -1.03 7.85 -22.43
C LEU A 215 -0.20 8.87 -23.23
N LYS A 216 0.49 8.45 -24.30
CA LYS A 216 1.33 9.34 -25.12
C LYS A 216 0.60 10.16 -26.19
N GLU A 217 -0.71 9.99 -26.37
CA GLU A 217 -1.48 10.66 -27.42
C GLU A 217 -2.08 12.02 -27.02
N LYS A 218 -1.71 12.58 -25.85
CA LYS A 218 -2.08 13.95 -25.49
C LYS A 218 -0.91 14.91 -25.72
N LYS A 219 -0.81 15.45 -26.93
CA LYS A 219 -0.16 16.74 -27.23
C LYS A 219 -1.06 17.53 -28.16
#